data_AF-A0AAN8QF51-F1
#
_entry.id   AF-A0AAN8QF51-F1
#
_cell.length_a   1.000
_cell.length_b   1.000
_cell.length_c   1.000
_cell.angle_alpha   90.00
_cell.angle_beta   90.00
_cell.angle_gamma   90.00
#
_symmetry.space_group_name_H-M   'P 1'
#
loop_
_entity.id
_entity.type
_entity.pdbx_description
1 polymer ?
#
loop_
_entity_poly.entity_id
_entity_poly.type
_entity_poly.pdbx_seq_one_letter_code
_entity_poly.pdbx_strand_id
1 'polypeptide(L)'
;MHSLLTDQLHDNCLEEKTRTFDPNGVMAEIKHGDRPGVEIKYSNVSPLELDKFLEDVKNGIYPLMNFQRGLTMPRTLSIFQERMETVKTPSPEPQEMETRKVVQMHCNLEFADEGTRSHLSLLLKMDDKLQRQLNCDVLPTDSAKDLASELVYFAFISEEDCEKLAGFLEDALCKHWSRPPLEESSLA
;
A
#
# COMPACT_ATOMS: atom_id res chain seq x y z
N MET A 1 29.12 -28.61 -19.41
CA MET A 1 30.28 -28.00 -18.74
C MET A 1 30.46 -26.58 -19.26
N HIS A 2 30.71 -25.68 -18.32
CA HIS A 2 30.87 -24.23 -18.39
C HIS A 2 31.74 -23.65 -19.52
N SER A 3 31.37 -22.44 -19.96
CA SER A 3 32.22 -21.26 -20.27
C SER A 3 31.28 -20.21 -20.90
N LEU A 4 30.79 -19.13 -20.28
CA LEU A 4 31.37 -17.97 -19.57
C LEU A 4 32.51 -17.26 -20.32
N LEU A 5 32.12 -16.30 -21.17
CA LEU A 5 32.77 -15.01 -21.50
C LEU A 5 31.78 -14.25 -22.43
N THR A 6 30.84 -13.44 -21.90
CA THR A 6 31.00 -11.97 -21.73
C THR A 6 32.09 -11.38 -22.63
N ASP A 7 31.69 -10.63 -23.67
CA ASP A 7 31.96 -9.18 -23.73
C ASP A 7 31.28 -8.52 -24.93
N GLN A 8 30.58 -7.42 -24.65
CA GLN A 8 30.26 -6.30 -25.55
C GLN A 8 29.10 -6.46 -26.53
N LEU A 9 27.90 -6.61 -25.98
CA LEU A 9 26.79 -5.84 -26.54
C LEU A 9 27.10 -4.37 -26.26
N HIS A 10 27.31 -3.63 -27.34
CA HIS A 10 27.77 -2.26 -27.39
C HIS A 10 26.80 -1.34 -26.62
N ASP A 11 27.04 -1.15 -25.32
CA ASP A 11 26.33 -0.17 -24.46
C ASP A 11 26.39 1.26 -25.06
N ASN A 12 27.35 1.53 -25.96
CA ASN A 12 27.53 2.81 -26.64
C ASN A 12 26.59 3.09 -27.83
N CYS A 13 25.75 2.15 -28.29
CA CYS A 13 24.87 2.43 -29.44
C CYS A 13 23.71 3.40 -29.07
N LEU A 14 23.33 3.45 -27.80
CA LEU A 14 22.25 4.31 -27.30
C LEU A 14 22.74 5.69 -26.86
N GLU A 15 23.96 5.80 -26.32
CA GLU A 15 24.54 7.08 -25.85
C GLU A 15 24.80 8.08 -26.99
N GLU A 16 25.15 7.63 -28.20
CA GLU A 16 25.46 8.57 -29.29
C GLU A 16 24.21 9.19 -29.95
N LYS A 17 23.04 8.55 -29.86
CA LYS A 17 21.81 9.07 -30.47
C LYS A 17 21.05 10.10 -29.63
N THR A 18 21.44 10.27 -28.36
CA THR A 18 20.81 11.26 -27.46
C THR A 18 21.54 12.61 -27.46
N ARG A 19 22.75 12.66 -28.03
CA ARG A 19 23.61 13.85 -28.02
C ARG A 19 23.37 14.78 -29.21
N THR A 20 22.13 15.18 -29.46
CA THR A 20 21.71 16.45 -30.12
C THR A 20 20.20 16.42 -30.40
N PHE A 21 19.36 16.25 -29.38
CA PHE A 21 17.94 16.55 -29.58
C PHE A 21 17.75 18.06 -29.54
N ASP A 22 17.18 18.63 -30.59
CA ASP A 22 16.71 20.02 -30.57
C ASP A 22 15.69 20.14 -29.42
N PRO A 23 15.90 21.01 -28.42
CA PRO A 23 14.94 21.20 -27.33
C PRO A 23 13.53 21.55 -27.83
N ASN A 24 13.42 22.15 -29.02
CA ASN A 24 12.15 22.46 -29.67
C ASN A 24 11.61 21.34 -30.55
N GLY A 25 12.38 20.26 -30.75
CA GLY A 25 11.96 19.09 -31.50
C GLY A 25 10.74 18.44 -30.86
N VAL A 26 9.75 18.10 -31.69
CA VAL A 26 8.55 17.39 -31.25
C VAL A 26 8.91 15.92 -31.07
N MET A 27 8.80 15.44 -29.84
CA MET A 27 8.98 14.03 -29.47
C MET A 27 7.74 13.20 -29.86
N ALA A 28 6.55 13.75 -29.63
CA ALA A 28 5.28 13.12 -30.00
C ALA A 28 4.19 14.18 -30.29
N GLU A 29 3.29 13.88 -31.21
CA GLU A 29 2.13 14.72 -31.55
C GLU A 29 0.83 13.90 -31.48
N ILE A 30 -0.19 14.45 -30.84
CA ILE A 30 -1.55 13.91 -30.82
C ILE A 30 -2.46 14.88 -31.56
N LYS A 31 -3.03 14.44 -32.69
CA LYS A 31 -3.99 15.22 -33.46
C LYS A 31 -5.42 14.98 -32.96
N HIS A 32 -6.15 16.06 -32.72
CA HIS A 32 -7.56 16.02 -32.36
C HIS A 32 -8.38 16.72 -33.47
N GLY A 33 -9.60 16.27 -33.72
CA GLY A 33 -10.48 16.85 -34.76
C GLY A 33 -11.32 18.03 -34.26
N ASP A 34 -11.55 18.08 -32.96
CA ASP A 34 -12.47 18.96 -32.24
C ASP A 34 -11.75 20.02 -31.38
N ARG A 35 -10.44 19.88 -31.19
CA ARG A 35 -9.59 20.79 -30.41
C ARG A 35 -8.17 20.83 -30.98
N PRO A 36 -7.34 21.85 -30.64
CA PRO A 36 -5.96 21.88 -31.06
C PRO A 36 -5.19 20.62 -30.62
N GLY A 37 -4.29 20.15 -31.47
CA GLY A 37 -3.43 19.00 -31.20
C GLY A 37 -2.47 19.26 -30.03
N VAL A 38 -2.02 18.18 -29.41
CA VAL A 38 -1.06 18.23 -28.29
C VAL A 38 0.31 17.82 -28.83
N GLU A 39 1.28 18.72 -28.76
CA GLU A 39 2.69 18.43 -29.05
C GLU A 39 3.47 18.28 -27.75
N ILE A 40 4.24 17.20 -27.64
CA ILE A 40 5.20 16.96 -26.56
C ILE A 40 6.58 17.19 -27.15
N LYS A 41 7.32 18.21 -26.67
CA LYS A 41 8.67 18.53 -27.14
C LYS A 41 9.73 17.92 -26.22
N TYR A 42 10.96 17.80 -26.72
CA TYR A 42 12.08 17.31 -25.90
C TYR A 42 12.34 18.19 -24.67
N SER A 43 12.11 19.50 -24.76
CA SER A 43 12.17 20.44 -23.62
C SER A 43 11.10 20.21 -22.54
N ASN A 44 9.98 19.55 -22.86
CA ASN A 44 8.96 19.21 -21.86
C ASN A 44 9.39 18.05 -20.96
N VAL A 45 10.43 17.31 -21.34
CA VAL A 45 11.02 16.25 -20.54
C VAL A 45 12.26 16.84 -19.87
N SER A 46 12.23 16.95 -18.54
CA SER A 46 13.41 17.34 -17.79
C SER A 46 14.54 16.35 -18.09
N PRO A 47 15.79 16.78 -18.37
CA PRO A 47 16.93 15.90 -18.65
C PRO A 47 17.36 14.98 -17.49
N LEU A 48 16.51 14.84 -16.46
CA LEU A 48 16.75 14.06 -15.25
C LEU A 48 17.37 12.72 -15.61
N GLU A 49 18.65 12.60 -15.24
CA GLU A 49 19.57 11.48 -15.34
C GLU A 49 18.90 10.21 -15.87
N LEU A 50 18.86 10.09 -17.20
CA LEU A 50 18.30 8.93 -17.89
C LEU A 50 18.93 7.64 -17.33
N ASP A 51 20.21 7.69 -16.98
CA ASP A 51 20.94 6.61 -16.34
C ASP A 51 20.30 6.18 -15.01
N LYS A 52 19.99 7.14 -14.14
CA LYS A 52 19.28 6.87 -12.88
C LYS A 52 17.87 6.34 -13.13
N PHE A 53 17.15 6.87 -14.12
CA PHE A 53 15.84 6.36 -14.48
C PHE A 53 15.91 4.91 -14.96
N LEU A 54 16.87 4.59 -15.84
CA LEU A 54 17.09 3.24 -16.35
C LEU A 54 17.53 2.28 -15.23
N GLU A 55 18.35 2.75 -14.30
CA GLU A 55 18.75 2.01 -13.11
C GLU A 55 17.58 1.75 -12.16
N ASP A 56 16.76 2.77 -11.87
CA ASP A 56 15.54 2.65 -11.07
C ASP A 56 14.51 1.69 -11.72
N VAL A 57 14.38 1.70 -13.06
CA VAL A 57 13.53 0.76 -13.82
C VAL A 57 14.06 -0.67 -13.71
N LYS A 58 15.37 -0.87 -13.91
CA LYS A 58 16.01 -2.18 -13.77
C LYS A 58 15.87 -2.73 -12.34
N ASN A 59 15.94 -1.85 -11.35
CA ASN A 59 15.78 -2.19 -9.94
C ASN A 59 14.31 -2.37 -9.51
N GLY A 60 13.35 -2.23 -10.43
CA GLY A 60 11.93 -2.46 -10.17
C GLY A 60 11.27 -1.38 -9.32
N ILE A 61 11.87 -0.19 -9.21
CA ILE A 61 11.31 0.93 -8.44
C ILE A 61 10.05 1.48 -9.12
N TYR A 62 9.94 1.34 -10.44
CA TYR A 62 8.75 1.71 -11.18
C TYR A 62 7.86 0.47 -11.42
N PRO A 63 6.68 0.37 -10.79
CA PRO A 63 5.75 -0.72 -11.05
C PRO A 63 5.31 -0.70 -12.52
N LEU A 64 5.31 -1.87 -13.16
CA LEU A 64 5.03 -2.08 -14.60
C LEU A 64 3.68 -1.53 -15.10
N MET A 65 2.78 -1.11 -14.20
CA MET A 65 1.42 -0.68 -14.52
C MET A 65 1.24 0.84 -14.60
N ASN A 66 2.28 1.65 -14.38
CA ASN A 66 2.11 3.10 -14.27
C ASN A 66 2.37 3.91 -15.56
N PHE A 67 1.80 3.49 -16.69
CA PHE A 67 1.69 4.35 -17.89
C PHE A 67 0.48 5.29 -17.84
N GLN A 68 0.04 5.69 -16.65
CA GLN A 68 -0.98 6.72 -16.51
C GLN A 68 -0.31 8.09 -16.46
N ARG A 69 -0.79 8.96 -17.34
CA ARG A 69 -0.16 10.21 -17.74
C ARG A 69 0.01 11.17 -16.56
N GLY A 70 1.26 11.61 -16.36
CA GLY A 70 1.59 12.94 -15.88
C GLY A 70 1.02 13.33 -14.52
N LEU A 71 1.50 12.71 -13.44
CA LEU A 71 1.51 13.33 -12.12
C LEU A 71 2.89 13.19 -11.51
N THR A 72 3.54 14.34 -11.32
CA THR A 72 4.73 14.48 -10.48
C THR A 72 4.34 14.08 -9.06
N MET A 73 4.73 12.90 -8.60
CA MET A 73 4.54 12.52 -7.21
C MET A 73 5.76 12.99 -6.40
N PRO A 74 5.57 13.85 -5.38
CA PRO A 74 6.54 13.97 -4.31
C PRO A 74 6.65 12.60 -3.63
N ARG A 75 7.87 12.07 -3.52
CA ARG A 75 8.14 10.88 -2.72
C ARG A 75 7.70 11.15 -1.27
N THR A 76 7.06 10.15 -0.68
CA THR A 76 6.59 10.04 0.72
C THR A 76 5.10 10.27 0.89
N LEU A 77 4.28 9.27 0.57
CA LEU A 77 3.11 8.89 1.37
C LEU A 77 2.97 7.37 1.29
N SER A 78 3.59 6.69 2.26
CA SER A 78 3.16 5.34 2.66
C SER A 78 1.81 5.48 3.33
N ILE A 79 0.89 4.57 2.99
CA ILE A 79 -0.30 4.18 3.76
C ILE A 79 -1.49 5.16 3.66
N PHE A 80 -2.57 4.65 3.06
CA PHE A 80 -3.98 5.06 3.18
C PHE A 80 -4.39 6.48 2.75
N GLN A 81 -4.92 6.60 1.53
CA GLN A 81 -6.01 7.49 1.04
C GLN A 81 -5.87 7.54 -0.49
N GLU A 82 -6.87 7.42 -1.35
CA GLU A 82 -8.31 7.59 -1.24
C GLU A 82 -8.86 7.12 -2.59
N ARG A 83 -9.48 5.93 -2.69
CA ARG A 83 -10.24 5.56 -3.89
C ARG A 83 -11.66 6.11 -3.74
N MET A 84 -11.78 7.43 -3.84
CA MET A 84 -13.04 8.08 -4.19
C MET A 84 -12.87 8.71 -5.56
N GLU A 85 -13.16 7.94 -6.61
CA GLU A 85 -13.54 8.54 -7.89
C GLU A 85 -14.85 7.93 -8.35
N THR A 86 -15.83 8.82 -8.45
CA THR A 86 -17.19 8.54 -8.85
C THR A 86 -17.26 8.42 -10.38
N VAL A 87 -18.13 7.51 -10.84
CA VAL A 87 -18.69 7.44 -12.21
C VAL A 87 -17.75 6.88 -13.31
N LYS A 88 -17.71 5.55 -13.40
CA LYS A 88 -18.41 4.72 -14.42
C LYS A 88 -17.98 3.27 -14.18
N THR A 89 -18.95 2.40 -13.90
CA THR A 89 -18.81 0.98 -13.57
C THR A 89 -17.68 0.27 -14.32
N PRO A 90 -16.54 -0.04 -13.66
CA PRO A 90 -15.81 -1.24 -14.03
C PRO A 90 -16.54 -2.42 -13.36
N SER A 91 -16.64 -3.55 -14.04
CA SER A 91 -16.89 -4.81 -13.32
C SER A 91 -15.93 -4.83 -12.12
N PRO A 92 -16.41 -4.91 -10.87
CA PRO A 92 -15.50 -5.03 -9.75
C PRO A 92 -14.67 -6.26 -10.02
N GLU A 93 -13.37 -6.05 -10.21
CA GLU A 93 -12.40 -7.14 -10.18
C GLU A 93 -12.70 -7.92 -8.89
N PRO A 94 -12.92 -9.24 -8.95
CA PRO A 94 -13.37 -10.00 -7.79
C PRO A 94 -12.43 -9.67 -6.64
N GLN A 95 -12.96 -9.03 -5.60
CA GLN A 95 -12.18 -8.70 -4.42
C GLN A 95 -11.66 -10.04 -3.89
N GLU A 96 -10.35 -10.27 -3.94
CA GLU A 96 -9.77 -11.53 -3.49
C GLU A 96 -10.09 -11.67 -2.01
N MET A 97 -11.06 -12.54 -1.70
CA MET A 97 -11.48 -12.80 -0.34
C MET A 97 -10.46 -13.72 0.33
N GLU A 98 -10.26 -13.51 1.62
CA GLU A 98 -9.43 -14.39 2.41
C GLU A 98 -10.16 -15.72 2.68
N THR A 99 -9.52 -16.84 2.34
CA THR A 99 -10.11 -18.18 2.51
C THR A 99 -9.43 -19.00 3.60
N ARG A 100 -8.26 -18.56 4.11
CA ARG A 100 -7.52 -19.28 5.15
C ARG A 100 -8.24 -19.13 6.49
N LYS A 101 -8.20 -20.20 7.29
CA LYS A 101 -8.88 -20.25 8.58
C LYS A 101 -7.95 -19.80 9.70
N VAL A 102 -8.46 -18.98 10.61
CA VAL A 102 -7.71 -18.59 11.81
C VAL A 102 -7.69 -19.76 12.80
N VAL A 103 -6.50 -20.29 13.09
CA VAL A 103 -6.31 -21.38 14.07
C VAL A 103 -5.92 -20.87 15.45
N GLN A 104 -5.37 -19.65 15.54
CA GLN A 104 -4.99 -19.03 16.80
C GLN A 104 -5.11 -17.51 16.72
N MET A 105 -5.63 -16.91 17.79
CA MET A 105 -5.78 -15.46 17.95
C MET A 105 -5.02 -15.02 19.20
N HIS A 106 -4.29 -13.92 19.11
CA HIS A 106 -3.65 -13.26 20.24
C HIS A 106 -3.84 -11.75 20.12
N CYS A 107 -4.23 -11.10 21.21
CA CYS A 107 -4.49 -9.67 21.26
C CYS A 107 -3.81 -9.07 22.49
N ASN A 108 -3.17 -7.91 22.29
CA ASN A 108 -2.64 -7.07 23.35
C ASN A 108 -3.23 -5.67 23.23
N LEU A 109 -3.58 -5.06 24.36
CA LEU A 109 -4.16 -3.72 24.43
C LEU A 109 -3.38 -2.91 25.46
N GLU A 110 -2.86 -1.77 25.03
CA GLU A 110 -2.09 -0.85 25.85
C GLU A 110 -2.72 0.54 25.78
N PHE A 111 -2.96 1.20 26.92
CA PHE A 111 -3.45 2.58 26.88
C PHE A 111 -2.40 3.50 26.26
N ALA A 112 -2.81 4.34 25.31
CA ALA A 112 -1.94 5.38 24.78
C ALA A 112 -1.75 6.50 25.82
N ASP A 113 -0.66 7.27 25.73
CA ASP A 113 -0.30 8.35 26.67
C ASP A 113 -1.43 9.38 26.90
N GLU A 114 -2.35 9.55 25.93
CA GLU A 114 -3.50 10.45 26.04
C GLU A 114 -4.71 9.85 26.79
N GLY A 115 -4.67 8.58 27.18
CA GLY A 115 -5.69 7.88 27.98
C GLY A 115 -7.07 7.69 27.31
N THR A 116 -7.26 8.25 26.12
CA THR A 116 -8.55 8.26 25.38
C THR A 116 -8.66 7.16 24.33
N ARG A 117 -7.54 6.57 23.93
CA ARG A 117 -7.43 5.46 22.96
C ARG A 117 -6.47 4.40 23.49
N SER A 118 -6.62 3.19 23.00
CA SER A 118 -5.71 2.08 23.30
C SER A 118 -5.06 1.57 22.02
N HIS A 119 -3.78 1.26 22.09
CA HIS A 119 -3.06 0.60 21.02
C HIS A 119 -3.35 -0.91 21.06
N LEU A 120 -4.01 -1.40 20.00
CA LEU A 120 -4.34 -2.79 19.78
C LEU A 120 -3.24 -3.44 18.93
N SER A 121 -2.66 -4.53 19.42
CA SER A 121 -1.82 -5.45 18.64
C SER A 121 -2.52 -6.80 18.50
N LEU A 122 -3.00 -7.11 17.30
CA LEU A 122 -3.66 -8.36 16.95
C LEU A 122 -2.71 -9.25 16.13
N LEU A 123 -2.48 -10.48 16.61
CA LEU A 123 -1.71 -11.51 15.92
C LEU A 123 -2.62 -12.71 15.63
N LEU A 124 -2.70 -13.08 14.36
CA LEU A 124 -3.49 -14.21 13.87
C LEU A 124 -2.56 -15.25 13.25
N LYS A 125 -2.75 -16.51 13.62
CA LYS A 125 -2.11 -17.64 12.97
C LYS A 125 -3.15 -18.37 12.14
N MET A 126 -2.83 -18.57 10.87
CA MET A 126 -3.68 -19.24 9.90
C MET A 126 -3.36 -20.75 9.85
N ASP A 127 -4.25 -21.54 9.25
CA ASP A 127 -4.14 -22.99 9.10
C ASP A 127 -2.98 -23.46 8.21
N ASP A 128 -2.60 -22.64 7.22
CA ASP A 128 -1.40 -22.82 6.39
C ASP A 128 -0.09 -22.39 7.10
N LYS A 129 -0.18 -22.03 8.39
CA LYS A 129 0.89 -21.50 9.23
C LYS A 129 1.29 -20.05 8.92
N LEU A 130 0.60 -19.35 8.03
CA LEU A 130 0.82 -17.91 7.85
C LEU A 130 0.52 -17.18 9.15
N GLN A 131 1.32 -16.16 9.45
CA GLN A 131 1.08 -15.25 10.55
C GLN A 131 0.77 -13.86 10.01
N ARG A 132 -0.30 -13.27 10.52
CA ARG A 132 -0.72 -11.90 10.21
C ARG A 132 -0.74 -11.08 11.47
N GLN A 133 -0.18 -9.88 11.41
CA GLN A 133 -0.18 -8.95 12.52
C GLN A 133 -0.77 -7.62 12.07
N LEU A 134 -1.64 -7.08 12.92
CA LEU A 134 -2.21 -5.75 12.79
C LEU A 134 -1.92 -4.97 14.07
N ASN A 135 -1.47 -3.72 13.92
CA ASN A 135 -1.41 -2.77 15.01
C ASN A 135 -2.23 -1.55 14.63
N CYS A 136 -3.17 -1.14 15.48
CA CYS A 136 -4.00 0.03 15.27
C CYS A 136 -4.42 0.64 16.61
N ASP A 137 -4.85 1.89 16.58
CA ASP A 137 -5.47 2.51 17.73
C ASP A 137 -6.98 2.25 17.72
N VAL A 138 -7.54 1.97 18.89
CA VAL A 138 -8.97 1.77 19.11
C VAL A 138 -9.49 2.73 20.18
N LEU A 139 -10.71 3.21 19.96
CA LEU A 139 -11.45 4.09 20.83
C LEU A 139 -12.48 3.29 21.65
N PRO A 140 -12.88 3.78 22.83
CA PRO A 140 -13.95 3.14 23.61
C PRO A 140 -15.32 3.14 22.90
N THR A 141 -15.48 3.95 21.86
CA THR A 141 -16.68 4.01 21.02
C THR A 141 -16.67 3.01 19.88
N ASP A 142 -15.53 2.38 19.59
CA ASP A 142 -15.40 1.45 18.46
C ASP A 142 -16.13 0.14 18.76
N SER A 143 -16.80 -0.40 17.74
CA SER A 143 -17.45 -1.70 17.84
C SER A 143 -16.51 -2.81 17.38
N ALA A 144 -16.35 -3.85 18.21
CA ALA A 144 -15.60 -5.05 17.83
C ALA A 144 -16.14 -5.71 16.55
N LYS A 145 -17.46 -5.61 16.34
CA LYS A 145 -18.13 -6.16 15.15
C LYS A 145 -17.77 -5.40 13.88
N ASP A 146 -17.73 -4.07 13.96
CA ASP A 146 -17.37 -3.23 12.82
C ASP A 146 -15.89 -3.45 12.48
N LEU A 147 -15.02 -3.47 13.49
CA LEU A 147 -13.60 -3.78 13.32
C LEU A 147 -13.39 -5.15 12.66
N ALA A 148 -14.06 -6.21 13.13
CA ALA A 148 -13.97 -7.53 12.50
C ALA A 148 -14.48 -7.52 11.04
N SER A 149 -15.54 -6.77 10.75
CA SER A 149 -16.09 -6.63 9.41
C SER A 149 -15.11 -5.92 8.46
N GLU A 150 -14.40 -4.90 8.95
CA GLU A 150 -13.33 -4.24 8.20
C GLU A 150 -12.18 -5.21 7.91
N LEU A 151 -11.81 -6.07 8.87
CA LEU A 151 -10.78 -7.08 8.65
C LEU A 151 -11.18 -8.12 7.60
N VAL A 152 -12.47 -8.45 7.46
CA VAL A 152 -12.97 -9.26 6.34
C VAL A 152 -12.87 -8.47 5.04
N TYR A 153 -13.31 -7.20 5.05
CA TYR A 153 -13.29 -6.34 3.86
C TYR A 153 -11.88 -6.16 3.28
N PHE A 154 -10.87 -6.02 4.13
CA PHE A 154 -9.46 -5.93 3.73
C PHE A 154 -8.80 -7.29 3.49
N ALA A 155 -9.57 -8.39 3.44
CA ALA A 155 -9.06 -9.76 3.27
C ALA A 155 -7.98 -10.14 4.31
N PHE A 156 -8.06 -9.56 5.51
CA PHE A 156 -7.16 -9.86 6.62
C PHE A 156 -7.58 -11.12 7.37
N ILE A 157 -8.88 -11.43 7.37
CA ILE A 157 -9.47 -12.68 7.85
C ILE A 157 -10.54 -13.20 6.91
N SER A 158 -10.85 -14.49 6.99
CA SER A 158 -11.98 -15.07 6.27
C SER A 158 -13.31 -14.60 6.85
N GLU A 159 -14.35 -14.57 6.01
CA GLU A 159 -15.72 -14.27 6.44
C GLU A 159 -16.22 -15.27 7.49
N GLU A 160 -15.80 -16.55 7.40
CA GLU A 160 -16.17 -17.60 8.36
C GLU A 160 -15.64 -17.34 9.79
N ASP A 161 -14.57 -16.55 9.92
CA ASP A 161 -13.95 -16.23 11.22
C ASP A 161 -14.41 -14.88 11.79
N CYS A 162 -15.24 -14.13 11.05
CA CYS A 162 -15.73 -12.79 11.43
C CYS A 162 -16.40 -12.78 12.81
N GLU A 163 -17.40 -13.64 13.02
CA GLU A 163 -18.17 -13.67 14.27
C GLU A 163 -17.30 -14.08 15.47
N LYS A 164 -16.39 -15.04 15.26
CA LYS A 164 -15.46 -15.51 16.30
C LYS A 164 -14.49 -14.41 16.70
N LEU A 165 -13.91 -13.72 15.72
CA LEU A 165 -12.99 -12.62 15.96
C LEU A 165 -13.71 -11.45 16.63
N ALA A 166 -14.92 -11.10 16.18
CA ALA A 166 -15.73 -10.06 16.80
C ALA A 166 -15.99 -10.35 18.29
N GLY A 167 -16.41 -11.58 18.62
CA GLY A 167 -16.62 -11.98 20.03
C GLY A 167 -15.33 -11.95 20.85
N PHE A 168 -14.21 -12.39 20.27
CA PHE A 168 -12.89 -12.33 20.91
C PHE A 168 -12.43 -10.89 21.20
N LEU A 169 -12.61 -10.00 20.23
CA LEU A 169 -12.28 -8.58 20.36
C LEU A 169 -13.21 -7.89 21.36
N GLU A 170 -14.51 -8.17 21.33
CA GLU A 170 -15.49 -7.62 22.27
C GLU A 170 -15.11 -7.96 23.71
N ASP A 171 -14.80 -9.23 23.97
CA ASP A 171 -14.33 -9.70 25.28
C ASP A 171 -13.04 -8.99 25.73
N ALA A 172 -12.09 -8.81 24.81
CA ALA A 172 -10.81 -8.18 25.10
C ALA A 172 -10.98 -6.68 25.42
N LEU A 173 -11.75 -5.97 24.60
CA LEU A 173 -12.05 -4.54 24.76
C LEU A 173 -12.86 -4.28 26.02
N CYS A 174 -13.90 -5.06 26.28
CA CYS A 174 -14.70 -4.97 27.50
C CYS A 174 -13.84 -5.18 28.74
N LYS A 175 -12.97 -6.19 28.76
CA LYS A 175 -12.06 -6.44 29.90
C LYS A 175 -11.04 -5.32 30.09
N HIS A 176 -10.50 -4.78 28.99
CA HIS A 176 -9.51 -3.71 29.03
C HIS A 176 -10.11 -2.41 29.59
N TRP A 177 -11.30 -2.03 29.14
CA TRP A 177 -11.98 -0.80 29.59
C TRP A 177 -12.71 -0.94 30.93
N SER A 178 -13.05 -2.16 31.34
CA SER A 178 -13.61 -2.42 32.68
C SER A 178 -12.54 -2.39 33.78
N ARG A 179 -11.25 -2.37 33.42
CA ARG A 179 -10.17 -2.32 34.40
C ARG A 179 -10.09 -0.91 34.98
N PRO A 180 -10.26 -0.72 36.30
CA PRO A 180 -10.02 0.57 36.90
C PRO A 180 -8.55 0.95 36.69
N PRO A 181 -8.22 2.26 36.53
CA PRO A 181 -6.84 2.70 36.57
C PRO A 181 -6.22 2.15 37.85
N LEU A 182 -5.16 1.36 37.73
CA LEU A 182 -4.37 0.99 38.89
C LEU A 182 -3.76 2.29 39.41
N GLU A 183 -4.29 2.81 40.52
CA GLU A 183 -3.51 3.73 41.35
C GLU A 183 -2.19 3.01 41.69
N GLU A 184 -1.09 3.56 41.18
CA GLU A 184 0.22 3.24 41.73
C GLU A 184 0.23 3.63 43.21
N SER A 185 0.46 2.61 44.03
CA SER A 185 0.72 2.69 45.46
C SER A 185 1.61 3.90 45.82
N SER A 186 1.06 4.90 46.51
CA SER A 186 1.89 5.75 47.36
C SER A 186 2.07 5.03 48.68
N LEU A 187 3.27 4.47 48.89
CA LEU A 187 3.80 4.28 50.23
C LEU A 187 3.75 5.61 51.00
N ALA A 188 3.13 5.61 52.17
CA ALA A 188 3.52 6.39 53.35
C ALA A 188 2.93 5.73 54.60
#